data_AF-A0A553JDV0-F1
#
_entry.id   AF-A0A553JDV0-F1
#
_cell.length_a   1.000
_cell.length_b   1.000
_cell.length_c   1.000
_cell.angle_alpha   90.00
_cell.angle_beta   90.00
_cell.angle_gamma   90.00
#
_symmetry.space_group_name_H-M   'P 1'
#
loop_
_entity.id
_entity.type
_entity.pdbx_description
1 polymer ?
#
loop_
_entity_poly.entity_id
_entity_poly.type
_entity_poly.pdbx_seq_one_letter_code
_entity_poly.pdbx_strand_id
1 'polypeptide(L)'
;MTRGYPTEWDKFCKIERNYGGFTHYTLKVGTVIGDVNRFSARYALAEDFNGITIKNSTVDTMLGYEALMRSLFIWSTAESYHKLLPSGSGGKYTFLNYSPVEKSNLRTSLISIGPDMIAFYTFIAGSSNLDPRHQDFVNDFLAGRDFNPTRLLSSMRHVFGHGELSANVQGVKPKSINDITTILKSVILGKIDEHFSLLVQGHPDYSNV
;
A
#
# COMPACT_ATOMS: atom_id res chain seq x y z
N MET A 1 -9.74 -11.38 -18.48
CA MET A 1 -9.71 -10.19 -17.62
C MET A 1 -8.33 -9.60 -17.73
N THR A 2 -8.23 -8.29 -18.00
CA THR A 2 -6.94 -7.56 -18.01
C THR A 2 -6.53 -7.28 -16.56
N ARG A 3 -5.25 -7.43 -16.23
CA ARG A 3 -4.69 -7.20 -14.88
C ARG A 3 -4.70 -5.71 -14.53
N GLY A 4 -4.87 -5.36 -13.26
CA GLY A 4 -4.83 -3.97 -12.76
C GLY A 4 -3.40 -3.43 -12.60
N TYR A 5 -2.77 -3.02 -13.71
CA TYR A 5 -1.47 -2.33 -13.68
C TYR A 5 -1.62 -0.83 -13.37
N PRO A 6 -0.52 -0.11 -13.03
CA PRO A 6 -0.53 1.34 -13.00
C PRO A 6 -1.05 1.93 -14.33
N THR A 7 -1.72 3.08 -14.26
CA THR A 7 -2.42 3.72 -15.38
C THR A 7 -1.52 3.89 -16.61
N GLU A 8 -0.28 4.37 -16.42
CA GLU A 8 0.68 4.60 -17.50
C GLU A 8 1.53 3.36 -17.87
N TRP A 9 1.18 2.16 -17.40
CA TRP A 9 1.96 0.94 -17.62
C TRP A 9 2.10 0.55 -19.10
N ASP A 10 0.99 0.60 -19.83
CA ASP A 10 0.98 0.28 -21.26
C ASP A 10 1.82 1.29 -22.05
N LYS A 11 1.80 2.55 -21.65
CA LYS A 11 2.58 3.63 -22.27
C LYS A 11 4.06 3.48 -21.98
N PHE A 12 4.44 3.21 -20.73
CA PHE A 12 5.80 2.81 -20.36
C PHE A 12 6.31 1.65 -21.23
N CYS A 13 5.51 0.59 -21.37
CA CYS A 13 5.89 -0.57 -22.18
C CYS A 13 6.09 -0.24 -23.67
N LYS A 14 5.25 0.65 -24.23
CA LYS A 14 5.37 1.09 -25.63
C LYS A 14 6.60 1.98 -25.84
N ILE A 15 6.90 2.89 -24.91
CA ILE A 15 8.11 3.73 -24.95
C ILE A 15 9.35 2.82 -24.98
N GLU A 16 9.46 1.91 -24.02
CA GLU A 16 10.63 1.01 -23.93
C GLU A 16 10.80 0.09 -25.13
N ARG A 17 9.70 -0.33 -25.74
CA ARG A 17 9.73 -1.20 -26.93
C ARG A 17 10.13 -0.44 -28.20
N ASN A 18 9.59 0.76 -28.40
CA ASN A 18 9.66 1.45 -29.68
C ASN A 18 10.79 2.49 -29.74
N TYR A 19 11.13 3.09 -28.60
CA TYR A 19 12.10 4.19 -28.48
C TYR A 19 13.27 3.84 -27.56
N GLY A 20 13.05 2.96 -26.58
CA GLY A 20 14.03 2.66 -25.54
C GLY A 20 14.25 3.85 -24.63
N GLY A 21 15.49 4.10 -24.20
CA GLY A 21 15.80 5.29 -23.41
C GLY A 21 15.51 5.17 -21.91
N PHE A 22 15.47 3.95 -21.35
CA PHE A 22 15.20 3.68 -19.93
C PHE A 22 15.91 4.62 -18.93
N THR A 23 17.11 5.10 -19.24
CA THR A 23 17.87 6.04 -18.41
C THR A 23 17.26 7.44 -18.30
N HIS A 24 16.26 7.77 -19.12
CA HIS A 24 15.54 9.05 -19.05
C HIS A 24 14.51 9.09 -17.93
N TYR A 25 14.05 7.93 -17.42
CA TYR A 25 13.23 7.94 -16.21
C TYR A 25 14.08 8.36 -15.01
N THR A 26 13.51 9.23 -14.17
CA THR A 26 14.16 9.70 -12.94
C THR A 26 14.10 8.61 -11.86
N LEU A 27 14.93 7.57 -12.03
CA LEU A 27 15.05 6.41 -11.17
C LEU A 27 16.40 6.39 -10.44
N LYS A 28 16.52 5.53 -9.44
CA LYS A 28 17.77 5.29 -8.73
C LYS A 28 18.85 4.80 -9.71
N VAL A 29 20.08 5.28 -9.52
CA VAL A 29 21.24 4.80 -10.28
C VAL A 29 21.38 3.28 -10.13
N GLY A 30 21.54 2.60 -11.27
CA GLY A 30 21.68 1.13 -11.33
C GLY A 30 20.35 0.37 -11.37
N THR A 31 19.21 1.06 -11.30
CA THR A 31 17.91 0.42 -11.59
C THR A 31 17.89 -0.09 -13.03
N VAL A 32 17.34 -1.28 -13.22
CA VAL A 32 17.13 -1.89 -14.54
C VAL A 32 15.65 -2.12 -14.80
N ILE A 33 15.25 -2.32 -16.06
CA ILE A 33 13.86 -2.58 -16.44
C ILE A 33 13.22 -3.74 -15.66
N GLY A 34 14.02 -4.75 -15.31
CA GLY A 34 13.59 -5.88 -14.48
C GLY A 34 13.10 -5.48 -13.09
N ASP A 35 13.63 -4.40 -12.50
CA ASP A 35 13.16 -3.89 -11.21
C ASP A 35 11.79 -3.22 -11.33
N VAL A 36 11.58 -2.47 -12.41
CA VAL A 36 10.28 -1.83 -12.72
C VAL A 36 9.21 -2.89 -13.02
N ASN A 37 9.57 -3.95 -13.75
CA ASN A 37 8.69 -5.11 -13.98
C ASN A 37 8.32 -5.83 -12.66
N ARG A 38 9.25 -5.95 -11.72
CA ARG A 38 8.99 -6.55 -10.40
C ARG A 38 8.06 -5.69 -9.55
N PHE A 39 8.16 -4.37 -9.66
CA PHE A 39 7.21 -3.44 -9.06
C PHE A 39 5.83 -3.59 -9.68
N SER A 40 5.71 -3.54 -11.00
CA SER A 40 4.40 -3.59 -11.67
C SER A 40 3.68 -4.92 -11.44
N ALA A 41 4.41 -6.04 -11.38
CA ALA A 41 3.86 -7.33 -11.00
C ALA A 41 3.28 -7.34 -9.58
N ARG A 42 3.94 -6.66 -8.62
CA ARG A 42 3.44 -6.51 -7.24
C ARG A 42 2.23 -5.59 -7.18
N TYR A 43 2.26 -4.47 -7.91
CA TYR A 43 1.12 -3.58 -8.04
C TYR A 43 -0.10 -4.33 -8.55
N ALA A 44 0.03 -5.05 -9.67
CA ALA A 44 -1.07 -5.83 -10.24
C ALA A 44 -1.55 -6.96 -9.32
N LEU A 45 -0.65 -7.58 -8.54
CA LEU A 45 -1.07 -8.52 -7.50
C LEU A 45 -1.88 -7.81 -6.42
N ALA A 46 -1.40 -6.70 -5.86
CA ALA A 46 -2.09 -5.97 -4.81
C ALA A 46 -3.44 -5.42 -5.28
N GLU A 47 -3.53 -4.98 -6.52
CA GLU A 47 -4.75 -4.40 -7.09
C GLU A 47 -5.82 -5.47 -7.33
N ASP A 48 -5.43 -6.58 -7.95
CA ASP A 48 -6.34 -7.67 -8.33
C ASP A 48 -6.56 -8.70 -7.22
N PHE A 49 -5.87 -8.61 -6.08
CA PHE A 49 -5.97 -9.59 -5.01
C PHE A 49 -7.38 -9.58 -4.39
N ASN A 50 -8.14 -10.62 -4.72
CA ASN A 50 -9.54 -10.76 -4.39
C ASN A 50 -9.84 -12.21 -3.98
N GLY A 51 -9.49 -12.54 -2.75
CA GLY A 51 -9.81 -13.84 -2.17
C GLY A 51 -8.61 -14.70 -1.82
N ILE A 52 -8.83 -15.53 -0.80
CA ILE A 52 -8.05 -16.72 -0.49
C ILE A 52 -9.00 -17.87 -0.20
N THR A 53 -8.48 -19.09 -0.26
CA THR A 53 -9.22 -20.27 0.19
C THR A 53 -8.43 -20.94 1.31
N ILE A 54 -9.02 -20.98 2.50
CA ILE A 54 -8.45 -21.67 3.65
C ILE A 54 -9.37 -22.84 3.99
N LYS A 55 -8.82 -24.06 3.92
CA LYS A 55 -9.55 -25.28 4.27
C LYS A 55 -10.08 -25.18 5.71
N ASN A 56 -11.34 -25.60 5.91
CA ASN A 56 -12.03 -25.61 7.20
C ASN A 56 -12.19 -24.23 7.87
N SER A 57 -12.07 -23.12 7.13
CA SER A 57 -12.35 -21.79 7.64
C SER A 57 -13.76 -21.31 7.25
N THR A 58 -14.36 -20.49 8.10
CA THR A 58 -15.60 -19.78 7.73
C THR A 58 -15.31 -18.71 6.68
N VAL A 59 -16.33 -18.26 5.96
CA VAL A 59 -16.23 -17.15 5.00
C VAL A 59 -15.69 -15.89 5.68
N ASP A 60 -16.17 -15.58 6.88
CA ASP A 60 -15.70 -14.43 7.66
C ASP A 60 -14.21 -14.56 8.02
N THR A 61 -13.77 -15.76 8.45
CA THR A 61 -12.35 -15.99 8.78
C THR A 61 -11.46 -15.83 7.54
N MET A 62 -11.90 -16.36 6.40
CA MET A 62 -11.19 -16.17 5.12
C MET A 62 -11.11 -14.70 4.73
N LEU A 63 -12.20 -13.94 4.88
CA LEU A 63 -12.23 -12.50 4.58
C LEU A 63 -11.25 -11.71 5.47
N GLY A 64 -11.16 -12.06 6.75
CA GLY A 64 -10.22 -11.41 7.67
C GLY A 64 -8.76 -11.68 7.29
N TYR A 65 -8.41 -12.94 7.00
CA TYR A 65 -7.06 -13.28 6.55
C TYR A 65 -6.74 -12.73 5.16
N GLU A 66 -7.72 -12.69 4.25
CA GLU A 66 -7.60 -12.02 2.97
C GLU A 66 -7.24 -10.54 3.18
N ALA A 67 -7.96 -9.84 4.05
CA ALA A 67 -7.66 -8.45 4.37
C ALA A 67 -6.23 -8.27 4.91
N LEU A 68 -5.81 -9.10 5.86
CA LEU A 68 -4.45 -9.06 6.40
C LEU A 68 -3.39 -9.35 5.33
N MET A 69 -3.63 -10.33 4.44
CA MET A 69 -2.76 -10.59 3.30
C MET A 69 -2.73 -9.44 2.29
N ARG A 70 -3.86 -8.77 2.04
CA ARG A 70 -3.93 -7.58 1.20
C ARG A 70 -2.99 -6.50 1.73
N SER A 71 -2.92 -6.31 3.05
CA SER A 71 -1.99 -5.36 3.65
C SER A 71 -0.51 -5.68 3.33
N LEU A 72 -0.14 -6.97 3.27
CA LEU A 72 1.20 -7.41 2.85
C LEU A 72 1.49 -7.03 1.39
N PHE A 73 0.52 -7.23 0.49
CA PHE A 73 0.72 -6.94 -0.94
C PHE A 73 0.79 -5.44 -1.22
N ILE A 74 -0.05 -4.63 -0.58
CA ILE A 74 0.03 -3.17 -0.67
C ILE A 74 1.39 -2.69 -0.15
N TRP A 75 1.82 -3.18 1.02
CA TRP A 75 3.13 -2.83 1.58
C TRP A 75 4.28 -3.26 0.65
N SER A 76 4.21 -4.48 0.08
CA SER A 76 5.22 -4.97 -0.86
C SER A 76 5.31 -4.09 -2.10
N THR A 77 4.18 -3.59 -2.59
CA THR A 77 4.12 -2.64 -3.71
C THR A 77 4.80 -1.33 -3.34
N ALA A 78 4.42 -0.72 -2.22
CA ALA A 78 5.01 0.53 -1.74
C ALA A 78 6.53 0.41 -1.52
N GLU A 79 6.98 -0.68 -0.90
CA GLU A 79 8.40 -0.94 -0.65
C GLU A 79 9.17 -1.17 -1.96
N SER A 80 8.59 -1.93 -2.89
CA SER A 80 9.22 -2.18 -4.19
C SER A 80 9.35 -0.89 -5.01
N TYR A 81 8.34 -0.03 -4.99
CA TYR A 81 8.36 1.24 -5.70
C TYR A 81 9.35 2.22 -5.06
N HIS A 82 9.37 2.34 -3.73
CA HIS A 82 10.35 3.17 -3.02
C HIS A 82 11.80 2.81 -3.39
N LYS A 83 12.11 1.53 -3.57
CA LYS A 83 13.44 1.06 -3.97
C LYS A 83 13.87 1.50 -5.38
N LEU A 84 12.91 1.84 -6.25
CA LEU A 84 13.17 2.39 -7.58
C LEU A 84 13.52 3.88 -7.55
N LEU A 85 13.12 4.59 -6.50
CA LEU A 85 13.24 6.04 -6.46
C LEU A 85 14.68 6.51 -6.18
N PRO A 86 15.11 7.64 -6.75
CA PRO A 86 16.43 8.22 -6.48
C PRO A 86 16.66 8.49 -4.99
N SER A 87 17.93 8.53 -4.59
CA SER A 87 18.35 9.04 -3.28
C SER A 87 17.79 10.45 -3.07
N GLY A 88 17.24 10.72 -1.88
CA GLY A 88 16.62 12.01 -1.56
C GLY A 88 15.10 12.04 -1.72
N SER A 89 14.48 11.01 -2.31
CA SER A 89 13.00 10.91 -2.46
C SER A 89 12.24 10.65 -1.15
N GLY A 90 12.87 10.89 0.01
CA GLY A 90 12.32 10.55 1.33
C GLY A 90 12.53 9.09 1.74
N GLY A 91 12.18 8.80 3.00
CA GLY A 91 12.26 7.45 3.56
C GLY A 91 11.10 6.56 3.08
N LYS A 92 11.20 5.25 3.33
CA LYS A 92 10.19 4.23 2.94
C LYS A 92 8.75 4.48 3.40
N TYR A 93 8.53 5.44 4.30
CA TYR A 93 7.20 5.85 4.77
C TYR A 93 6.78 7.24 4.29
N THR A 94 7.72 8.08 3.85
CA THR A 94 7.50 9.51 3.58
C THR A 94 7.75 9.86 2.11
N PHE A 95 8.06 8.89 1.25
CA PHE A 95 8.24 9.13 -0.18
C PHE A 95 6.91 9.44 -0.89
N LEU A 96 5.78 9.02 -0.32
CA LEU A 96 4.45 9.43 -0.74
C LEU A 96 4.01 10.63 0.10
N ASN A 97 3.65 11.71 -0.59
CA ASN A 97 3.10 12.90 0.02
C ASN A 97 1.58 12.83 0.02
N TYR A 98 0.98 13.02 1.20
CA TYR A 98 -0.46 13.07 1.39
C TYR A 98 -0.83 14.47 1.85
N SER A 99 -1.66 15.15 1.07
CA SER A 99 -2.19 16.47 1.40
C SER A 99 -3.08 16.41 2.65
N PRO A 100 -3.27 17.54 3.36
CA PRO A 100 -4.19 17.60 4.50
C PRO A 100 -5.61 17.13 4.15
N VAL A 101 -6.10 17.44 2.95
CA VAL A 101 -7.44 17.02 2.48
C VAL A 101 -7.52 15.51 2.33
N GLU A 102 -6.51 14.88 1.72
CA GLU A 102 -6.47 13.43 1.56
C GLU A 102 -6.41 12.70 2.91
N LYS A 103 -5.59 13.18 3.84
CA LYS A 103 -5.54 12.63 5.20
C LYS A 103 -6.87 12.79 5.93
N SER A 104 -7.53 13.93 5.77
CA SER A 104 -8.85 14.19 6.36
C SER A 104 -9.91 13.24 5.80
N ASN A 105 -9.97 13.08 4.47
CA ASN A 105 -10.91 12.17 3.82
C ASN A 105 -10.66 10.70 4.20
N LEU A 106 -9.39 10.29 4.25
CA LEU A 106 -9.01 8.97 4.72
C LEU A 106 -9.44 8.74 6.18
N ARG A 107 -9.16 9.71 7.06
CA ARG A 107 -9.57 9.64 8.47
C ARG A 107 -11.09 9.49 8.61
N THR A 108 -11.87 10.30 7.89
CA THR A 108 -13.34 10.22 7.88
C THR A 108 -13.80 8.82 7.45
N SER A 109 -13.21 8.28 6.38
CA SER A 109 -13.52 6.95 5.87
C SER A 109 -13.21 5.85 6.90
N LEU A 110 -12.05 5.91 7.56
CA LEU A 110 -11.67 4.94 8.58
C LEU A 110 -12.53 5.05 9.85
N ILE A 111 -12.84 6.26 10.31
CA ILE A 111 -13.69 6.48 11.49
C ILE A 111 -15.13 6.01 11.26
N SER A 112 -15.63 6.07 10.02
CA SER A 112 -16.98 5.59 9.68
C SER A 112 -17.19 4.08 9.92
N ILE A 113 -16.11 3.30 10.05
CA ILE A 113 -16.14 1.88 10.40
C ILE A 113 -16.57 1.68 11.87
N GLY A 114 -16.40 2.70 12.71
CA GLY A 114 -16.87 2.71 14.09
C GLY A 114 -15.93 1.99 15.07
N PRO A 115 -16.48 1.37 16.15
CA PRO A 115 -15.69 0.84 17.27
C PRO A 115 -14.64 -0.20 16.86
N ASP A 116 -14.93 -1.00 15.84
CA ASP A 116 -14.02 -2.03 15.33
C ASP A 116 -12.69 -1.45 14.84
N MET A 117 -12.70 -0.27 14.20
CA MET A 117 -11.46 0.40 13.76
C MET A 117 -10.60 0.81 14.95
N ILE A 118 -11.23 1.36 15.99
CA ILE A 118 -10.54 1.78 17.21
C ILE A 118 -9.94 0.55 17.91
N ALA A 119 -10.73 -0.51 18.09
CA ALA A 119 -10.27 -1.75 18.73
C ALA A 119 -9.11 -2.40 17.94
N PHE A 120 -9.21 -2.45 16.62
CA PHE A 120 -8.18 -3.01 15.75
C PHE A 120 -6.84 -2.27 15.88
N TYR A 121 -6.85 -0.94 15.78
CA TYR A 121 -5.61 -0.15 15.92
C TYR A 121 -5.11 -0.07 17.35
N THR A 122 -5.99 -0.15 18.35
CA THR A 122 -5.59 -0.27 19.76
C THR A 122 -4.84 -1.58 20.00
N PHE A 123 -5.32 -2.70 19.44
CA PHE A 123 -4.59 -3.96 19.50
C PHE A 123 -3.21 -3.85 18.84
N ILE A 124 -3.14 -3.27 17.63
CA ILE A 124 -1.88 -3.07 16.91
C ILE A 124 -0.90 -2.23 17.76
N ALA A 125 -1.36 -1.12 18.34
CA ALA A 125 -0.53 -0.27 19.20
C ALA A 125 -0.09 -0.97 20.49
N GLY A 126 -0.85 -1.96 20.98
CA GLY A 126 -0.53 -2.75 22.16
C GLY A 126 0.38 -3.96 21.90
N SER A 127 0.67 -4.28 20.64
CA SER A 127 1.51 -5.43 20.27
C SER A 127 2.95 -5.25 20.74
N SER A 128 3.52 -6.26 21.40
CA SER A 128 4.90 -6.23 21.88
C SER A 128 5.93 -6.36 20.75
N ASN A 129 5.53 -6.89 19.60
CA ASN A 129 6.38 -6.95 18.42
C ASN A 129 6.37 -5.65 17.60
N LEU A 130 5.48 -4.68 17.87
CA LEU A 130 5.47 -3.42 17.13
C LEU A 130 6.59 -2.50 17.62
N ASP A 131 7.46 -2.04 16.72
CA ASP A 131 8.51 -1.11 17.13
C ASP A 131 7.93 0.25 17.62
N PRO A 132 8.61 0.94 18.56
CA PRO A 132 8.08 2.15 19.19
C PRO A 132 7.67 3.25 18.20
N ARG A 133 8.38 3.37 17.08
CA ARG A 133 8.04 4.39 16.07
C ARG A 133 6.78 4.04 15.30
N HIS A 134 6.43 2.77 15.11
CA HIS A 134 5.11 2.45 14.57
C HIS A 134 4.02 2.64 15.62
N GLN A 135 4.30 2.30 16.88
CA GLN A 135 3.37 2.50 17.98
C GLN A 135 2.97 3.98 18.12
N ASP A 136 3.94 4.90 18.13
CA ASP A 136 3.67 6.35 18.21
C ASP A 136 2.72 6.83 17.10
N PHE A 137 2.94 6.39 15.86
CA PHE A 137 2.10 6.80 14.72
C PHE A 137 0.69 6.22 14.76
N VAL A 138 0.53 5.00 15.31
CA VAL A 138 -0.80 4.44 15.53
C VAL A 138 -1.51 5.19 16.66
N ASN A 139 -0.81 5.52 17.73
CA ASN A 139 -1.34 6.32 18.84
C ASN A 139 -1.72 7.73 18.39
N ASP A 140 -0.93 8.37 17.53
CA ASP A 140 -1.28 9.65 16.91
C ASP A 140 -2.56 9.56 16.09
N PHE A 141 -2.67 8.51 15.28
CA PHE A 141 -3.89 8.26 14.52
C PHE A 141 -5.12 8.10 15.45
N LEU A 142 -5.02 7.28 16.49
CA LEU A 142 -6.07 7.04 17.48
C LEU A 142 -6.44 8.30 18.27
N ALA A 143 -5.46 9.15 18.58
CA ALA A 143 -5.65 10.42 19.30
C ALA A 143 -6.17 11.57 18.41
N GLY A 144 -6.46 11.31 17.13
CA GLY A 144 -6.92 12.35 16.20
C GLY A 144 -5.83 13.29 15.70
N ARG A 145 -4.55 13.00 15.96
CA ARG A 145 -3.40 13.80 15.51
C ARG A 145 -3.01 13.48 14.06
N ASP A 146 -2.01 14.19 13.53
CA ASP A 146 -1.51 13.88 12.19
C ASP A 146 -0.94 12.46 12.13
N PHE A 147 -1.07 11.81 10.97
CA PHE A 147 -0.60 10.45 10.78
C PHE A 147 -0.08 10.24 9.35
N ASN A 148 0.62 9.14 9.13
CA ASN A 148 1.10 8.74 7.81
C ASN A 148 0.37 7.47 7.35
N PRO A 149 -0.41 7.50 6.25
CA PRO A 149 -1.16 6.34 5.77
C PRO A 149 -0.29 5.12 5.47
N THR A 150 0.88 5.33 4.84
CA THR A 150 1.84 4.26 4.53
C THR A 150 2.35 3.58 5.80
N ARG A 151 2.61 4.35 6.86
CA ARG A 151 3.06 3.82 8.15
C ARG A 151 1.94 3.12 8.91
N LEU A 152 0.70 3.60 8.81
CA LEU A 152 -0.47 2.94 9.40
C LEU A 152 -0.68 1.53 8.80
N LEU A 153 -0.58 1.40 7.48
CA LEU A 153 -0.57 0.10 6.79
C LEU A 153 0.63 -0.77 7.22
N SER A 154 1.82 -0.17 7.31
CA SER A 154 3.04 -0.89 7.73
C SER A 154 2.89 -1.49 9.12
N SER A 155 2.26 -0.78 10.08
CA SER A 155 2.00 -1.30 11.42
C SER A 155 1.15 -2.57 11.39
N MET A 156 0.09 -2.59 10.57
CA MET A 156 -0.76 -3.77 10.38
C MET A 156 0.05 -4.95 9.83
N ARG A 157 0.81 -4.70 8.76
CA ARG A 157 1.70 -5.69 8.13
C ARG A 157 2.74 -6.22 9.13
N HIS A 158 3.25 -5.36 9.99
CA HIS A 158 4.28 -5.70 10.97
C HIS A 158 3.74 -6.69 12.00
N VAL A 159 2.66 -6.32 12.69
CA VAL A 159 2.03 -7.18 13.72
C VAL A 159 1.50 -8.48 13.11
N PHE A 160 0.94 -8.44 11.90
CA PHE A 160 0.51 -9.67 11.20
C PHE A 160 1.70 -10.56 10.81
N GLY A 161 2.77 -9.98 10.28
CA GLY A 161 3.97 -10.73 9.89
C GLY A 161 4.68 -11.41 11.07
N HIS A 162 4.50 -10.88 12.28
CA HIS A 162 4.97 -11.49 13.53
C HIS A 162 3.99 -12.49 14.15
N GLY A 163 2.81 -12.70 13.55
CA GLY A 163 1.85 -13.74 13.96
C GLY A 163 0.91 -13.36 15.09
N GLU A 164 0.90 -12.10 15.53
CA GLU A 164 0.00 -11.64 16.60
C GLU A 164 -1.38 -11.23 16.09
N LEU A 165 -1.46 -10.74 14.85
CA LEU A 165 -2.72 -10.31 14.25
C LEU A 165 -3.46 -11.50 13.62
N SER A 166 -4.73 -11.67 13.94
CA SER A 166 -5.59 -12.72 13.38
C SER A 166 -6.89 -12.16 12.80
N ALA A 167 -7.62 -12.98 12.04
CA ALA A 167 -8.85 -12.57 11.36
C ALA A 167 -9.95 -12.05 12.29
N ASN A 168 -9.96 -12.42 13.58
CA ASN A 168 -11.01 -12.07 14.55
C ASN A 168 -10.42 -11.41 15.82
N VAL A 169 -9.33 -10.64 15.66
CA VAL A 169 -8.58 -10.06 16.77
C VAL A 169 -9.47 -9.23 17.70
N GLN A 170 -9.43 -9.49 19.01
CA GLN A 170 -10.24 -8.80 20.03
C GLN A 170 -11.75 -8.67 19.71
N GLY A 171 -12.33 -9.62 18.96
CA GLY A 171 -13.73 -9.56 18.56
C GLY A 171 -14.04 -8.53 17.46
N VAL A 172 -13.03 -7.90 16.86
CA VAL A 172 -13.16 -7.08 15.65
C VAL A 172 -13.71 -7.95 14.52
N LYS A 173 -14.73 -7.45 13.83
CA LYS A 173 -15.35 -8.20 12.72
C LYS A 173 -14.38 -8.27 11.54
N PRO A 174 -14.21 -9.44 10.89
CA PRO A 174 -13.39 -9.57 9.69
C PRO A 174 -13.76 -8.59 8.56
N LYS A 175 -15.05 -8.29 8.41
CA LYS A 175 -15.54 -7.27 7.47
C LYS A 175 -14.94 -5.89 7.73
N SER A 176 -14.80 -5.50 8.99
CA SER A 176 -14.20 -4.22 9.38
C SER A 176 -12.71 -4.17 9.01
N ILE A 177 -11.97 -5.27 9.24
CA ILE A 177 -10.56 -5.39 8.80
C ILE A 177 -10.46 -5.28 7.26
N ASN A 178 -11.38 -5.92 6.55
CA ASN A 178 -11.47 -5.83 5.10
C ASN A 178 -11.72 -4.39 4.62
N ASP A 179 -12.61 -3.65 5.30
CA ASP A 179 -12.91 -2.27 4.92
C ASP A 179 -11.72 -1.34 5.19
N ILE A 180 -11.05 -1.48 6.34
CA ILE A 180 -9.81 -0.75 6.65
C ILE A 180 -8.77 -0.96 5.55
N THR A 181 -8.49 -2.21 5.20
CA THR A 181 -7.46 -2.55 4.21
C THR A 181 -7.83 -2.12 2.80
N THR A 182 -9.12 -2.13 2.45
CA THR A 182 -9.62 -1.66 1.14
C THR A 182 -9.48 -0.16 1.00
N ILE A 183 -9.84 0.60 2.05
CA ILE A 183 -9.66 2.06 2.09
C ILE A 183 -8.17 2.42 1.95
N LEU A 184 -7.30 1.75 2.72
CA LEU A 184 -5.86 1.97 2.62
C LEU A 184 -5.29 1.55 1.26
N LYS A 185 -5.79 0.47 0.64
CA LYS A 185 -5.41 0.04 -0.72
C LYS A 185 -5.60 1.19 -1.69
N SER A 186 -6.83 1.73 -1.75
CA SER A 186 -7.20 2.76 -2.71
C SER A 186 -6.31 4.01 -2.59
N VAL A 187 -6.09 4.49 -1.37
CA VAL A 187 -5.27 5.68 -1.13
C VAL A 187 -3.79 5.43 -1.47
N ILE A 188 -3.21 4.32 -1.03
CA ILE A 188 -1.77 4.06 -1.17
C ILE A 188 -1.42 3.67 -2.60
N LEU A 189 -2.19 2.77 -3.22
CA LEU A 189 -1.96 2.38 -4.62
C LEU A 189 -2.28 3.53 -5.58
N GLY A 190 -3.28 4.36 -5.29
CA GLY A 190 -3.56 5.58 -6.04
C GLY A 190 -2.37 6.55 -6.02
N LYS A 191 -1.75 6.78 -4.84
CA LYS A 191 -0.55 7.62 -4.75
C LYS A 191 0.67 7.06 -5.47
N ILE A 192 0.85 5.74 -5.44
CA ILE A 192 1.91 5.09 -6.20
C ILE A 192 1.66 5.23 -7.71
N ASP A 193 0.41 5.10 -8.15
CA ASP A 193 0.03 5.27 -9.54
C ASP A 193 0.24 6.71 -10.03
N GLU A 194 -0.14 7.72 -9.23
CA GLU A 194 0.14 9.13 -9.52
C GLU A 194 1.65 9.36 -9.72
N HIS A 195 2.48 8.88 -8.79
CA HIS A 195 3.93 9.01 -8.87
C HIS A 195 4.50 8.29 -10.11
N PHE A 196 4.03 7.06 -10.39
CA PHE A 196 4.48 6.30 -11.56
C PHE A 196 4.05 6.98 -12.86
N SER A 197 2.84 7.53 -12.90
CA SER A 197 2.33 8.25 -14.08
C SER A 197 3.18 9.48 -14.39
N LEU A 198 3.52 10.27 -13.37
CA LEU A 198 4.43 11.42 -13.51
C LEU A 198 5.83 11.00 -13.98
N LEU A 199 6.33 9.87 -13.50
CA LEU A 199 7.60 9.31 -13.95
C LEU A 199 7.58 9.00 -15.46
N VAL A 200 6.52 8.34 -15.93
CA VAL A 200 6.36 7.97 -17.35
C VAL A 200 6.18 9.22 -18.23
N GLN A 201 5.39 10.18 -17.75
CA GLN A 201 5.16 11.48 -18.41
C GLN A 201 6.44 12.32 -18.56
N GLY A 202 7.43 12.11 -17.70
CA GLY A 202 8.74 12.77 -17.79
C GLY A 202 9.64 12.25 -18.91
N HIS A 203 9.28 11.16 -19.60
CA HIS A 203 10.10 10.61 -20.67
C HIS A 203 10.04 11.50 -21.94
N PRO A 204 11.18 11.78 -22.63
CA PRO A 204 11.20 12.61 -23.83
C PRO A 204 10.24 12.16 -24.94
N ASP A 205 10.09 10.84 -25.11
CA ASP A 205 9.20 10.24 -26.11
C ASP A 205 7.75 10.05 -25.64
N TYR A 206 7.36 10.59 -24.48
CA TYR A 206 6.01 10.41 -23.96
C TYR A 206 4.92 10.91 -24.93
N SER A 207 5.14 12.01 -25.64
CA SER A 207 4.18 12.54 -26.62
C SER A 207 4.09 11.72 -27.91
N ASN A 208 5.04 10.82 -28.15
CA ASN A 208 5.15 10.05 -29.39
C ASN A 208 4.36 8.72 -29.34
N VAL A 209 3.73 8.41 -28.19
CA VAL A 209 3.03 7.15 -27.89
C VAL A 209 1.56 7.35 -27.55
#